data_AF-A0A1F4V209-F1
#
_entry.id   AF-A0A1F4V209-F1
#
_cell.length_a   1.000
_cell.length_b   1.000
_cell.length_c   1.000
_cell.angle_alpha   90.00
_cell.angle_beta   90.00
_cell.angle_gamma   90.00
#
_symmetry.space_group_name_H-M   'P 1'
#
loop_
_entity.id
_entity.type
_entity.pdbx_description
1 polymer ?
#
loop_
_entity_poly.entity_id
_entity_poly.type
_entity_poly.pdbx_seq_one_letter_code
_entity_poly.pdbx_strand_id
1 'polypeptide(L)'
;MNKKLDIIQTLNNLNKIKRTGPSLGAGIPQHDIESLAEHSYRVVYLCLIFSKADSTINLLNLIQYVITHEWGECILGDLPLRGKSYMSYFRNPMEFKNAFREAEGKAKQMLMKDAGIGYVSLSASEDKLFRFCDTLARIVEIIDYRQTGYKSSWLDKMYKVQISLLKKYAYSFVNELLAGIDEIYQRGYMENKYLTKETDKDQKKE
;
A
#
# COMPACT_ATOMS: atom_id res chain seq x y z
N MET A 1 1.98 -22.30 25.32
CA MET A 1 2.53 -21.05 24.72
C MET A 1 1.49 -19.95 24.91
N ASN A 2 1.90 -18.70 25.13
CA ASN A 2 0.96 -17.60 25.36
C ASN A 2 0.35 -17.19 24.01
N LYS A 3 -0.91 -17.54 23.77
CA LYS A 3 -1.62 -17.29 22.49
C LYS A 3 -1.51 -15.82 22.01
N LYS A 4 -1.44 -14.85 22.93
CA LYS A 4 -1.24 -13.43 22.58
C LYS A 4 0.17 -13.16 22.06
N LEU A 5 1.18 -13.82 22.62
CA LEU A 5 2.57 -13.70 22.13
C LEU A 5 2.71 -14.32 20.75
N ASP A 6 2.06 -15.47 20.52
CA ASP A 6 2.11 -16.18 19.24
C ASP A 6 1.58 -15.29 18.11
N ILE A 7 0.40 -14.68 18.30
CA ILE A 7 -0.15 -13.78 17.28
C ILE A 7 0.69 -12.52 17.08
N ILE A 8 1.25 -11.93 18.15
CA ILE A 8 2.17 -10.78 18.03
C ILE A 8 3.38 -11.17 17.17
N GLN A 9 3.98 -12.33 17.42
CA GLN A 9 5.12 -12.82 16.63
C GLN A 9 4.74 -13.11 15.18
N THR A 10 3.57 -13.72 14.94
CA THR A 10 3.08 -13.99 13.59
C THR A 10 2.83 -12.71 12.80
N LEU A 11 2.14 -11.73 13.38
CA LEU A 11 1.89 -10.44 12.72
C LEU A 11 3.17 -9.64 12.49
N ASN A 12 4.17 -9.80 13.37
CA ASN A 12 5.48 -9.19 13.18
C ASN A 12 6.22 -9.69 11.91
N ASN A 13 5.78 -10.80 11.29
CA ASN A 13 6.31 -11.21 9.99
C ASN A 13 6.03 -10.18 8.88
N LEU A 14 4.99 -9.36 8.99
CA LEU A 14 4.71 -8.30 8.01
C LEU A 14 5.85 -7.28 7.90
N ASN A 15 6.66 -7.09 8.96
CA ASN A 15 7.86 -6.25 8.91
C ASN A 15 9.00 -6.88 8.10
N LYS A 16 8.95 -8.20 7.87
CA LYS A 16 10.00 -8.97 7.21
C LYS A 16 9.64 -9.33 5.77
N ILE A 17 8.34 -9.43 5.47
CA ILE A 17 7.86 -9.77 4.14
C ILE A 17 7.92 -8.50 3.29
N LYS A 18 8.80 -8.54 2.30
CA LYS A 18 8.98 -7.49 1.31
C LYS A 18 7.98 -7.65 0.18
N ARG A 19 7.60 -6.53 -0.44
CA ARG A 19 6.70 -6.55 -1.59
C ARG A 19 7.35 -7.23 -2.79
N THR A 20 6.64 -8.19 -3.38
CA THR A 20 7.21 -9.07 -4.41
C THR A 20 7.28 -8.39 -5.78
N GLY A 21 6.33 -7.49 -6.07
CA GLY A 21 6.24 -6.80 -7.37
C GLY A 21 7.53 -6.09 -7.80
N PRO A 22 8.06 -5.14 -7.00
CA PRO A 22 9.29 -4.42 -7.32
C PRO A 22 10.51 -5.33 -7.53
N SER A 23 10.65 -6.39 -6.72
CA SER A 23 11.78 -7.32 -6.86
C SER A 23 11.71 -8.10 -8.17
N LEU A 24 10.57 -8.73 -8.46
CA LEU A 24 10.41 -9.56 -9.66
C LEU A 24 10.35 -8.73 -10.95
N GLY A 25 9.72 -7.56 -10.87
CA GLY A 25 9.43 -6.73 -12.04
C GLY A 25 10.55 -5.76 -12.40
N ALA A 26 11.18 -5.15 -11.39
CA ALA A 26 12.21 -4.13 -11.58
C ALA A 26 13.60 -4.55 -11.12
N GLY A 27 13.75 -5.74 -10.53
CA GLY A 27 15.05 -6.22 -10.05
C GLY A 27 15.56 -5.47 -8.81
N ILE A 28 14.67 -4.80 -8.07
CA ILE A 28 15.07 -4.03 -6.90
C ILE A 28 15.52 -5.01 -5.79
N PRO A 29 16.68 -4.77 -5.16
CA PRO A 29 17.17 -5.58 -4.05
C PRO A 29 16.20 -5.58 -2.87
N GLN A 30 16.08 -6.72 -2.19
CA GLN A 30 15.15 -6.91 -1.07
C GLN A 30 15.35 -5.90 0.08
N HIS A 31 16.57 -5.41 0.30
CA HIS A 31 16.86 -4.45 1.37
C HIS A 31 16.31 -3.04 1.09
N ASP A 32 16.09 -2.70 -0.18
CA ASP A 32 15.55 -1.40 -0.61
C ASP A 32 14.03 -1.43 -0.81
N ILE A 33 13.43 -2.62 -0.78
CA ILE A 33 11.99 -2.80 -0.97
C ILE A 33 11.26 -2.57 0.36
N GLU A 34 10.10 -1.94 0.30
CA GLU A 34 9.23 -1.81 1.46
C GLU A 34 8.65 -3.16 1.91
N SER A 35 8.49 -3.30 3.21
CA SER A 35 7.75 -4.38 3.83
C SER A 35 6.24 -4.17 3.70
N LEU A 36 5.46 -5.24 3.86
CA LEU A 36 4.00 -5.14 3.94
C LEU A 36 3.54 -4.25 5.09
N ALA A 37 4.26 -4.26 6.21
CA ALA A 37 3.98 -3.36 7.32
C ALA A 37 4.14 -1.88 6.95
N GLU A 38 5.20 -1.53 6.21
CA GLU A 38 5.44 -0.16 5.72
C GLU A 38 4.36 0.28 4.73
N HIS A 39 3.97 -0.59 3.79
CA HIS A 39 2.85 -0.33 2.87
C HIS A 39 1.54 -0.12 3.62
N SER A 40 1.18 -1.06 4.51
CA SER A 40 -0.04 -0.96 5.33
C SER A 40 -0.06 0.34 6.16
N TYR A 41 1.07 0.73 6.78
CA TYR A 41 1.19 2.00 7.49
C TYR A 41 0.96 3.19 6.55
N ARG A 42 1.52 3.14 5.33
CA ARG A 42 1.29 4.15 4.30
C ARG A 42 -0.19 4.28 3.94
N VAL A 43 -0.86 3.16 3.69
CA VAL A 43 -2.30 3.17 3.39
C VAL A 43 -3.10 3.76 4.56
N VAL A 44 -2.74 3.45 5.81
CA VAL A 44 -3.38 4.03 7.01
C VAL A 44 -3.30 5.55 7.01
N TYR A 45 -2.10 6.15 6.88
CA TYR A 45 -2.00 7.61 6.94
C TYR A 45 -2.68 8.29 5.73
N LEU A 46 -2.68 7.66 4.55
CA LEU A 46 -3.42 8.18 3.39
C LEU A 46 -4.93 8.16 3.66
N CYS A 47 -5.47 7.09 4.24
CA CYS A 47 -6.86 7.05 4.67
C CYS A 47 -7.18 8.15 5.70
N LEU A 48 -6.28 8.42 6.65
CA LEU A 48 -6.45 9.54 7.60
C LEU A 48 -6.53 10.89 6.88
N ILE A 49 -5.63 11.16 5.94
CA ILE A 49 -5.56 12.41 5.18
C ILE A 49 -6.82 12.61 4.32
N PHE A 50 -7.25 11.58 3.59
CA PHE A 50 -8.30 11.69 2.59
C PHE A 50 -9.71 11.37 3.10
N SER A 51 -9.86 10.81 4.31
CA SER A 51 -11.18 10.49 4.90
C SER A 51 -12.13 11.68 4.97
N LYS A 52 -11.61 12.89 5.19
CA LYS A 52 -12.42 14.11 5.28
C LYS A 52 -13.08 14.52 3.96
N ALA A 53 -12.66 13.94 2.83
CA ALA A 53 -13.30 14.20 1.56
C ALA A 53 -14.70 13.57 1.44
N ASP A 54 -15.06 12.66 2.35
CA ASP A 54 -16.36 12.02 2.39
C ASP A 54 -16.81 11.86 3.85
N SER A 55 -17.81 12.63 4.26
CA SER A 55 -18.33 12.63 5.64
C SER A 55 -19.05 11.33 6.02
N THR A 56 -19.30 10.43 5.06
CA THR A 56 -19.94 9.13 5.33
C THR A 56 -18.97 8.05 5.80
N ILE A 57 -17.66 8.32 5.76
CA ILE A 57 -16.61 7.37 6.13
C ILE A 57 -16.58 7.14 7.65
N ASN A 58 -16.79 5.91 8.09
CA ASN A 58 -16.44 5.52 9.46
C ASN A 58 -14.94 5.25 9.52
N LEU A 59 -14.19 6.26 9.95
CA LEU A 59 -12.74 6.19 9.99
C LEU A 59 -12.22 5.03 10.84
N LEU A 60 -12.84 4.74 11.99
CA LEU A 60 -12.42 3.64 12.85
C LEU A 60 -12.57 2.30 12.13
N ASN A 61 -13.71 2.07 11.47
CA ASN A 61 -13.98 0.86 10.70
C ASN A 61 -12.98 0.72 9.54
N LEU A 62 -12.76 1.80 8.79
CA LEU A 62 -11.79 1.85 7.69
C LEU A 62 -10.38 1.52 8.16
N ILE A 63 -9.89 2.15 9.23
CA ILE A 63 -8.54 1.89 9.75
C ILE A 63 -8.40 0.45 10.27
N GLN A 64 -9.41 -0.07 10.97
CA GLN A 64 -9.40 -1.47 11.42
C GLN A 64 -9.34 -2.44 10.24
N TYR A 65 -10.05 -2.14 9.14
CA TYR A 65 -9.93 -2.91 7.91
C TYR A 65 -8.53 -2.81 7.30
N VAL A 66 -7.99 -1.59 7.13
CA VAL A 66 -6.66 -1.39 6.52
C VAL A 66 -5.58 -2.09 7.33
N ILE A 67 -5.57 -1.98 8.65
CA ILE A 67 -4.55 -2.64 9.47
C ILE A 67 -4.58 -4.17 9.29
N THR A 68 -5.77 -4.75 9.08
CA THR A 68 -5.97 -6.20 9.00
C THR A 68 -6.00 -6.73 7.57
N HIS A 69 -5.94 -5.88 6.53
CA HIS A 69 -6.24 -6.29 5.16
C HIS A 69 -5.23 -7.30 4.60
N GLU A 70 -3.95 -7.16 4.97
CA GLU A 70 -2.83 -8.01 4.54
C GLU A 70 -2.43 -9.06 5.59
N TRP A 71 -3.20 -9.24 6.68
CA TRP A 71 -2.80 -10.18 7.74
C TRP A 71 -2.69 -11.62 7.25
N GLY A 72 -3.45 -12.04 6.24
CA GLY A 72 -3.28 -13.38 5.64
C GLY A 72 -1.88 -13.60 5.05
N GLU A 73 -1.25 -12.52 4.57
CA GLU A 73 0.07 -12.56 3.93
C GLU A 73 1.20 -12.79 4.94
N CYS A 74 1.00 -12.57 6.25
CA CYS A 74 2.03 -12.89 7.25
C CYS A 74 2.33 -14.40 7.35
N ILE A 75 1.44 -15.24 6.80
CA ILE A 75 1.57 -16.70 6.70
C ILE A 75 1.90 -17.11 5.26
N LEU A 76 1.25 -16.50 4.27
CA LEU A 76 1.33 -16.94 2.86
C LEU A 76 2.35 -16.17 1.99
N GLY A 77 2.83 -15.02 2.45
CA GLY A 77 3.65 -14.09 1.68
C GLY A 77 2.85 -13.20 0.71
N ASP A 78 3.51 -12.17 0.17
CA ASP A 78 2.95 -11.31 -0.88
C ASP A 78 3.09 -11.98 -2.25
N LEU A 79 1.97 -12.38 -2.86
CA LEU A 79 1.96 -12.93 -4.22
C LEU A 79 1.34 -11.93 -5.22
N PRO A 80 2.04 -11.58 -6.31
CA PRO A 80 1.55 -10.63 -7.31
C PRO A 80 0.54 -11.28 -8.26
N LEU A 81 -0.60 -11.75 -7.74
CA LEU A 81 -1.63 -12.50 -8.48
C LEU A 81 -2.36 -11.70 -9.58
N ARG A 82 -2.10 -10.38 -9.66
CA ARG A 82 -2.60 -9.51 -10.73
C ARG A 82 -1.64 -9.44 -11.93
N GLY A 83 -0.38 -9.87 -11.76
CA GLY A 83 0.63 -9.88 -12.81
C GLY A 83 0.45 -11.07 -13.74
N LYS A 84 0.11 -10.82 -15.02
CA LYS A 84 -0.02 -11.89 -16.03
C LYS A 84 1.25 -12.76 -16.14
N SER A 85 2.43 -12.15 -15.99
CA SER A 85 3.73 -12.85 -16.05
C SER A 85 3.99 -13.77 -14.86
N TYR A 86 3.52 -13.41 -13.66
CA TYR A 86 3.63 -14.29 -12.50
C TYR A 86 2.64 -15.46 -12.62
N MET A 87 1.42 -15.13 -13.02
CA MET A 87 0.37 -16.13 -13.16
C MET A 87 0.67 -17.18 -14.25
N SER A 88 1.49 -16.85 -15.26
CA SER A 88 1.88 -17.82 -16.30
C SER A 88 2.79 -18.95 -15.82
N TYR A 89 3.37 -18.87 -14.61
CA TYR A 89 4.15 -19.99 -14.04
C TYR A 89 3.27 -21.13 -13.53
N PHE A 90 1.96 -20.92 -13.38
CA PHE A 90 1.04 -21.91 -12.85
C PHE A 90 0.29 -22.61 -13.99
N ARG A 91 0.18 -23.95 -13.88
CA ARG A 91 -0.55 -24.78 -14.85
C ARG A 91 -2.03 -24.37 -15.00
N ASN A 92 -2.66 -23.99 -13.90
CA ASN A 92 -4.03 -23.46 -13.89
C ASN A 92 -4.08 -22.14 -13.08
N PRO A 93 -3.83 -20.99 -13.72
CA PRO A 93 -3.67 -19.71 -13.03
C PRO A 93 -4.92 -19.26 -12.27
N MET A 94 -6.11 -19.48 -12.83
CA MET A 94 -7.35 -19.05 -12.18
C MET A 94 -7.66 -19.90 -10.95
N GLU A 95 -7.46 -21.21 -11.04
CA GLU A 95 -7.62 -22.12 -9.91
C GLU A 95 -6.64 -21.78 -8.78
N PHE A 96 -5.35 -21.58 -9.10
CA PHE A 96 -4.35 -21.17 -8.11
C PHE A 96 -4.73 -19.86 -7.43
N LYS A 97 -5.14 -18.85 -8.21
CA LYS A 97 -5.55 -17.55 -7.69
C LYS A 97 -6.75 -17.66 -6.73
N ASN A 98 -7.72 -18.51 -7.06
CA ASN A 98 -8.89 -18.73 -6.20
C ASN A 98 -8.51 -19.45 -4.91
N ALA A 99 -7.70 -20.52 -5.01
CA ALA A 99 -7.22 -21.27 -3.86
C ALA A 99 -6.37 -20.40 -2.92
N PHE A 100 -5.49 -19.56 -3.47
CA PHE A 100 -4.69 -18.63 -2.67
C PHE A 100 -5.56 -17.63 -1.92
N ARG A 101 -6.54 -17.00 -2.59
CA ARG A 101 -7.46 -16.04 -1.95
C ARG A 101 -8.29 -16.68 -0.84
N GLU A 102 -8.72 -17.93 -1.03
CA GLU A 102 -9.42 -18.67 0.00
C GLU A 102 -8.51 -18.93 1.21
N ALA A 103 -7.28 -19.38 0.96
CA ALA A 103 -6.29 -19.61 2.01
C ALA A 103 -5.95 -18.31 2.76
N GLU A 104 -5.74 -17.21 2.04
CA GLU A 104 -5.46 -15.88 2.58
C GLU A 104 -6.61 -15.38 3.46
N GLY A 105 -7.85 -15.52 2.98
CA GLY A 105 -9.05 -15.19 3.74
C GLY A 105 -9.18 -16.01 5.03
N LYS A 106 -8.91 -17.32 4.96
CA LYS A 106 -8.90 -18.21 6.13
C LYS A 106 -7.81 -17.82 7.13
N ALA A 107 -6.60 -17.56 6.66
CA ALA A 107 -5.47 -17.11 7.48
C ALA A 107 -5.79 -15.79 8.18
N LYS A 108 -6.30 -14.80 7.44
CA LYS A 108 -6.74 -13.52 8.00
C LYS A 108 -7.82 -13.72 9.08
N GLN A 109 -8.87 -14.50 8.80
CA GLN A 109 -9.95 -14.72 9.77
C GLN A 109 -9.45 -15.41 11.04
N MET A 110 -8.54 -16.38 10.91
CA MET A 110 -7.91 -17.06 12.05
C MET A 110 -7.14 -16.06 12.92
N LEU A 111 -6.31 -15.22 12.31
CA LEU A 111 -5.54 -14.20 13.02
C LEU A 111 -6.44 -13.16 13.68
N MET A 112 -7.46 -12.66 12.99
CA MET A 112 -8.43 -11.73 13.57
C MET A 112 -9.14 -12.33 14.79
N LYS A 113 -9.59 -13.58 14.70
CA LYS A 113 -10.21 -14.30 15.80
C LYS A 113 -9.26 -14.43 17.00
N ASP A 114 -8.01 -14.79 16.74
CA ASP A 114 -7.00 -14.96 17.78
C ASP A 114 -6.57 -13.63 18.43
N ALA A 115 -6.65 -12.52 17.69
CA ALA A 115 -6.46 -11.16 18.20
C ALA A 115 -7.67 -10.65 19.01
N GLY A 116 -8.81 -11.34 18.98
CA GLY A 116 -10.07 -10.86 19.53
C GLY A 116 -10.69 -9.72 18.71
N ILE A 117 -10.35 -9.63 17.43
CA ILE A 117 -10.86 -8.61 16.49
C ILE A 117 -12.01 -9.23 15.70
N GLY A 118 -13.19 -8.61 15.77
CA GLY A 118 -14.35 -9.01 14.98
C GLY A 118 -14.13 -8.82 13.48
N TYR A 119 -14.88 -9.55 12.65
CA TYR A 119 -14.86 -9.35 11.20
C TYR A 119 -15.20 -7.90 10.85
N VAL A 120 -14.44 -7.32 9.92
CA VAL A 120 -14.60 -5.94 9.47
C VAL A 120 -14.94 -5.94 7.99
N SER A 121 -16.07 -5.35 7.65
CA SER A 121 -16.48 -5.06 6.27
C SER A 121 -16.52 -3.56 6.04
N LEU A 122 -16.19 -3.15 4.82
CA LEU A 122 -16.29 -1.76 4.40
C LEU A 122 -17.66 -1.46 3.78
N SER A 123 -18.16 -0.25 4.02
CA SER A 123 -19.21 0.35 3.19
C SER A 123 -18.69 0.59 1.76
N ALA A 124 -19.57 0.88 0.81
CA ALA A 124 -19.16 1.19 -0.57
C ALA A 124 -18.23 2.43 -0.64
N SER A 125 -18.51 3.46 0.16
CA SER A 125 -17.67 4.66 0.25
C SER A 125 -16.31 4.35 0.87
N GLU A 126 -16.27 3.51 1.91
CA GLU A 126 -15.03 3.09 2.56
C GLU A 126 -14.17 2.21 1.66
N ASP A 127 -14.76 1.25 0.95
CA ASP A 127 -14.04 0.40 -0.02
C ASP A 127 -13.47 1.25 -1.16
N LYS A 128 -14.24 2.22 -1.65
CA LYS A 128 -13.78 3.18 -2.66
C LYS A 128 -12.58 3.99 -2.15
N LEU A 129 -12.64 4.53 -0.94
CA LEU A 129 -11.54 5.30 -0.35
C LEU A 129 -10.31 4.42 -0.06
N PHE A 130 -10.52 3.22 0.49
CA PHE A 130 -9.45 2.26 0.73
C PHE A 130 -8.69 1.94 -0.56
N ARG A 131 -9.41 1.59 -1.65
CA ARG A 131 -8.77 1.28 -2.93
C ARG A 131 -8.06 2.48 -3.54
N PHE A 132 -8.61 3.68 -3.36
CA PHE A 132 -7.95 4.92 -3.75
C PHE A 132 -6.60 5.08 -3.02
N CYS A 133 -6.60 4.93 -1.70
CA CYS A 133 -5.40 5.04 -0.86
C CYS A 133 -4.37 3.92 -1.13
N ASP A 134 -4.79 2.66 -1.30
CA ASP A 134 -3.89 1.56 -1.69
C ASP A 134 -3.25 1.78 -3.07
N THR A 135 -4.02 2.32 -4.02
CA THR A 135 -3.49 2.71 -5.34
C THR A 135 -2.46 3.84 -5.21
N LEU A 136 -2.77 4.86 -4.41
CA LEU A 136 -1.90 6.00 -4.19
C LEU A 136 -0.60 5.60 -3.45
N ALA A 137 -0.69 4.71 -2.47
CA ALA A 137 0.46 4.18 -1.75
C ALA A 137 1.50 3.55 -2.70
N ARG A 138 1.02 2.80 -3.71
CA ARG A 138 1.87 2.21 -4.74
C ARG A 138 2.48 3.24 -5.68
N ILE A 139 1.78 4.34 -5.97
CA ILE A 139 2.34 5.43 -6.77
C ILE A 139 3.49 6.09 -6.02
N VAL A 140 3.31 6.36 -4.73
CA VAL A 140 4.36 6.91 -3.85
C VAL A 140 5.56 5.97 -3.83
N GLU A 141 5.35 4.67 -3.61
CA GLU A 141 6.41 3.66 -3.67
C GLU A 141 7.20 3.70 -4.99
N ILE A 142 6.50 3.77 -6.13
CA ILE A 142 7.16 3.84 -7.44
C ILE A 142 7.97 5.15 -7.61
N ILE A 143 7.45 6.27 -7.10
CA ILE A 143 8.18 7.55 -7.09
C ILE A 143 9.45 7.40 -6.26
N ASP A 144 9.35 6.85 -5.04
CA ASP A 144 10.47 6.68 -4.13
C ASP A 144 11.59 5.87 -4.79
N TYR A 145 11.26 4.73 -5.43
CA TYR A 145 12.25 3.96 -6.19
C TYR A 145 12.92 4.76 -7.31
N ARG A 146 12.18 5.59 -8.05
CA ARG A 146 12.78 6.44 -9.08
C ARG A 146 13.71 7.49 -8.49
N GLN A 147 13.34 8.07 -7.36
CA GLN A 147 14.14 9.08 -6.66
C GLN A 147 15.43 8.49 -6.09
N THR A 148 15.41 7.22 -5.66
CA THR A 148 16.62 6.50 -5.24
C THR A 148 17.47 5.97 -6.41
N GLY A 149 17.06 6.24 -7.66
CA GLY A 149 17.85 5.98 -8.86
C GLY A 149 17.44 4.72 -9.63
N TYR A 150 16.45 3.96 -9.17
CA TYR A 150 15.95 2.81 -9.90
C TYR A 150 15.21 3.23 -11.18
N LYS A 151 15.72 2.78 -12.32
CA LYS A 151 15.12 3.00 -13.64
C LYS A 151 14.77 1.65 -14.25
N SER A 152 13.49 1.41 -14.47
CA SER A 152 12.99 0.18 -15.08
C SER A 152 11.72 0.44 -15.88
N SER A 153 11.62 -0.16 -17.06
CA SER A 153 10.40 -0.11 -17.88
C SER A 153 9.19 -0.73 -17.16
N TRP A 154 9.43 -1.63 -16.20
CA TRP A 154 8.38 -2.17 -15.33
C TRP A 154 7.81 -1.09 -14.41
N LEU A 155 8.67 -0.26 -13.80
CA LEU A 155 8.23 0.86 -12.94
C LEU A 155 7.41 1.87 -13.76
N ASP A 156 7.85 2.20 -14.98
CA ASP A 156 7.11 3.08 -15.89
C ASP A 156 5.73 2.53 -16.26
N LYS A 157 5.67 1.22 -16.54
CA LYS A 157 4.42 0.53 -16.85
C LYS A 157 3.48 0.52 -15.63
N MET A 158 4.02 0.20 -14.45
CA MET A 158 3.23 0.16 -13.23
C MET A 158 2.72 1.54 -12.83
N TYR A 159 3.55 2.58 -12.98
CA TYR A 159 3.14 3.97 -12.78
C TYR A 159 1.93 4.32 -13.64
N LYS A 160 2.01 4.07 -14.96
CA LYS A 160 0.90 4.31 -15.90
C LYS A 160 -0.36 3.56 -15.50
N VAL A 161 -0.24 2.29 -15.11
CA VAL A 161 -1.38 1.48 -14.64
C VAL A 161 -2.01 2.09 -13.39
N GLN A 162 -1.22 2.47 -12.38
CA GLN A 162 -1.75 3.06 -11.14
C GLN A 162 -2.40 4.42 -11.41
N ILE A 163 -1.79 5.27 -12.24
CA ILE A 163 -2.39 6.55 -12.65
C ILE A 163 -3.73 6.34 -13.35
N SER A 164 -3.83 5.38 -14.28
CA SER A 164 -5.09 5.04 -14.93
C SER A 164 -6.15 4.52 -13.96
N LEU A 165 -5.76 3.85 -12.87
CA LEU A 165 -6.69 3.45 -11.81
C LEU A 165 -7.13 4.65 -10.98
N LEU A 166 -6.18 5.53 -10.59
CA LEU A 166 -6.44 6.71 -9.78
C LEU A 166 -7.41 7.70 -10.47
N LYS A 167 -7.30 7.84 -11.80
CA LYS A 167 -8.20 8.67 -12.63
C LYS A 167 -9.67 8.24 -12.60
N LYS A 168 -9.98 7.00 -12.19
CA LYS A 168 -11.36 6.50 -12.14
C LYS A 168 -12.13 6.99 -10.91
N TYR A 169 -11.44 7.55 -9.92
CA TYR A 169 -12.07 8.02 -8.70
C TYR A 169 -12.56 9.47 -8.88
N ALA A 170 -13.87 9.67 -8.76
CA ALA A 170 -14.51 10.97 -8.84
C ALA A 170 -14.43 11.73 -7.50
N TYR A 171 -13.23 12.05 -7.03
CA TYR A 171 -13.04 13.03 -5.95
C TYR A 171 -12.57 14.36 -6.55
N SER A 172 -13.04 15.49 -6.01
CA SER A 172 -12.74 16.83 -6.54
C SER A 172 -11.24 17.15 -6.57
N PHE A 173 -10.47 16.64 -5.60
CA PHE A 173 -9.03 16.87 -5.46
C PHE A 173 -8.16 15.98 -6.38
N VAL A 174 -8.73 14.98 -7.06
CA VAL A 174 -7.94 13.98 -7.80
C VAL A 174 -7.14 14.61 -8.94
N ASN A 175 -7.70 15.59 -9.64
CA ASN A 175 -7.00 16.24 -10.75
C ASN A 175 -5.78 17.05 -10.28
N GLU A 176 -5.91 17.78 -9.18
CA GLU A 176 -4.80 18.53 -8.57
C GLU A 176 -3.72 17.56 -8.05
N LEU A 177 -4.14 16.50 -7.36
CA LEU A 177 -3.22 15.48 -6.87
C LEU A 177 -2.45 14.81 -8.01
N LEU A 178 -3.12 14.46 -9.11
CA LEU A 178 -2.50 13.86 -10.29
C LEU A 178 -1.47 14.79 -10.93
N ALA A 179 -1.76 16.10 -11.01
CA ALA A 179 -0.82 17.08 -11.55
C ALA A 179 0.46 17.14 -10.69
N GLY A 180 0.32 17.16 -9.36
CA GLY A 180 1.46 17.13 -8.44
C GLY A 180 2.26 15.83 -8.52
N ILE A 181 1.58 14.68 -8.59
CA ILE A 181 2.22 13.37 -8.76
C ILE A 181 3.03 13.31 -10.08
N ASP A 182 2.44 13.73 -11.20
CA ASP A 182 3.11 13.75 -12.50
C ASP A 182 4.33 14.68 -12.48
N GLU A 183 4.23 15.86 -11.88
CA GLU A 183 5.34 16.79 -11.73
C GLU A 183 6.51 16.16 -10.95
N ILE A 184 6.23 15.54 -9.80
CA ILE A 184 7.23 14.87 -8.96
C ILE A 184 7.89 13.72 -9.72
N TYR A 185 7.08 12.93 -10.41
CA TYR A 185 7.55 11.78 -11.17
C TYR A 185 8.51 12.18 -12.30
N GLN A 186 8.24 13.29 -12.99
CA GLN A 186 9.12 13.80 -14.06
C GLN A 186 10.40 14.43 -13.51
N ARG A 187 10.31 15.18 -12.40
CA ARG A 187 11.47 15.85 -11.79
C ARG A 187 12.47 14.86 -11.19
N GLY A 188 11.99 13.72 -10.69
CA GLY A 188 12.85 12.70 -10.09
C GLY A 188 13.39 13.06 -8.70
N TYR A 189 12.90 14.13 -8.07
CA TYR A 189 13.12 14.45 -6.65
C TYR A 189 12.01 15.36 -6.12
N MET A 190 11.81 15.35 -4.80
CA MET A 190 10.91 16.26 -4.09
C MET A 190 11.68 17.02 -3.01
N GLU A 191 11.57 18.33 -3.01
CA GLU A 191 12.07 19.14 -1.91
C GLU A 191 11.13 18.98 -0.71
N ASN A 192 11.67 18.57 0.44
CA ASN A 192 10.89 18.45 1.66
C ASN A 192 10.68 19.83 2.29
N LYS A 193 9.56 20.47 1.94
CA LYS A 193 9.15 21.78 2.46
C LYS A 193 8.97 21.82 3.98
N TYR A 194 8.87 20.68 4.66
CA TYR A 194 8.83 20.61 6.13
C TYR A 194 10.22 20.63 6.75
N LEU A 195 11.26 20.30 6.00
CA LEU A 195 12.66 20.41 6.43
C LEU A 195 13.29 21.74 6.01
N THR A 196 12.76 22.43 4.99
CA THR A 196 13.33 23.69 4.48
C THR A 196 12.71 24.96 5.07
N LYS A 197 11.71 24.86 5.95
CA LYS A 197 11.01 26.02 6.53
C LYS A 197 11.65 26.59 7.81
N GLU A 198 12.72 26.00 8.33
CA GLU A 198 13.34 26.42 9.60
C GLU A 198 14.54 27.37 9.46
N THR A 199 15.04 27.67 8.26
CA THR A 199 16.23 28.54 8.13
C THR A 199 15.95 30.05 7.96
N ASP A 200 14.70 30.47 7.71
CA ASP A 200 14.39 31.87 7.37
C ASP A 200 13.79 32.71 8.51
N LYS A 201 13.51 32.13 9.70
CA LYS A 201 12.91 32.87 10.82
C LYS A 201 13.87 33.29 11.93
N ASP A 202 15.09 32.76 11.95
CA ASP A 202 16.09 33.10 12.97
C ASP A 202 17.19 34.08 12.50
N GLN A 203 17.15 34.55 11.25
CA GLN A 203 18.09 35.56 10.73
C GLN A 203 17.56 37.02 10.76
N LYS A 204 16.48 37.30 11.50
CA LYS A 204 15.95 38.66 11.70
C LYS A 204 15.73 39.01 13.17
N LYS A 205 16.72 38.71 14.01
CA LYS A 205 16.87 39.28 15.36
C LYS A 205 18.35 39.38 15.74
N GLU A 206 19.09 40.24 15.06
CA GLU A 206 20.29 40.91 15.59
C GLU A 206 20.24 42.39 15.24
#